data_AF-A0AAP2ZBZ1-F1
#
_entry.id   AF-A0AAP2ZBZ1-F1
#
_cell.length_a   1.000
_cell.length_b   1.000
_cell.length_c   1.000
_cell.angle_alpha   90.00
_cell.angle_beta   90.00
_cell.angle_gamma   90.00
#
_symmetry.space_group_name_H-M   'P 1'
#
loop_
_entity.id
_entity.type
_entity.pdbx_description
1 polymer ?
#
loop_
_entity_poly.entity_id
_entity_poly.type
_entity_poly.pdbx_seq_one_letter_code
_entity_poly.pdbx_strand_id
1 'polypeptide(L)'
;MTDLVLEWTPHGGRSRKLVFEHQPNADCPLARVEYERRDGHWRVVGCECLEAVTLSSADGEEVPVTPTDNQPASRPATTEVEDDD
;
A
#
# COMPACT_ATOMS: atom_id res chain seq x y z
N MET A 1 1.78 -5.42 -10.07
CA MET A 1 0.62 -5.28 -9.17
C MET A 1 1.22 -5.04 -7.79
N THR A 2 1.08 -3.83 -7.24
CA THR A 2 1.74 -3.44 -5.99
C THR A 2 0.77 -3.64 -4.85
N ASP A 3 1.06 -4.57 -3.94
CA ASP A 3 0.27 -4.76 -2.73
C ASP A 3 0.48 -3.57 -1.79
N LEU A 4 -0.60 -3.01 -1.26
CA LEU A 4 -0.51 -1.98 -0.24
C LEU A 4 -0.14 -2.66 1.08
N VAL A 5 0.96 -2.21 1.71
CA VAL A 5 1.42 -2.77 2.98
C VAL A 5 1.50 -1.66 4.04
N LEU A 6 0.83 -1.88 5.17
CA LEU A 6 0.96 -1.05 6.36
C LEU A 6 1.66 -1.86 7.45
N GLU A 7 2.81 -1.42 7.93
CA GLU A 7 3.52 -2.06 9.03
C GLU A 7 3.55 -1.15 10.27
N TRP A 8 3.32 -1.72 11.45
CA TRP A 8 3.40 -0.98 12.70
C TRP A 8 3.78 -1.89 13.86
N THR A 9 4.18 -1.30 15.00
CA THR A 9 4.35 -2.05 16.25
C THR A 9 3.49 -1.41 17.33
N PRO A 10 2.42 -2.09 17.81
CA PRO A 10 1.59 -1.59 18.89
C PRO A 10 2.39 -1.49 20.19
N HIS A 11 2.03 -0.54 21.05
CA HIS A 11 2.70 -0.37 22.34
C HIS A 11 2.51 -1.60 23.22
N GLY A 12 3.61 -2.22 23.66
CA GLY A 12 3.58 -3.46 24.45
C GLY A 12 3.20 -4.73 23.67
N GLY A 13 3.08 -4.65 22.34
CA GLY A 13 2.69 -5.79 21.50
C GLY A 13 3.76 -6.18 20.48
N ARG A 14 3.42 -7.16 19.65
CA ARG A 14 4.27 -7.67 18.58
C ARG A 14 4.07 -6.85 17.32
N SER A 15 5.13 -6.68 16.52
CA SER A 15 5.03 -6.03 15.20
C SER A 15 3.96 -6.68 14.35
N ARG A 16 3.20 -5.85 13.63
CA ARG A 16 2.09 -6.25 12.78
C ARG A 16 2.22 -5.63 11.40
N LYS A 17 1.61 -6.28 10.42
CA LYS A 17 1.39 -5.68 9.12
C LYS A 17 0.04 -6.06 8.52
N LEU A 18 -0.54 -5.16 7.75
CA LEU A 18 -1.68 -5.41 6.87
C LEU A 18 -1.16 -5.43 5.44
N VAL A 19 -1.57 -6.44 4.68
CA VAL A 19 -1.33 -6.53 3.24
C VAL A 19 -2.68 -6.50 2.55
N PHE A 20 -2.84 -5.61 1.59
CA PHE A 20 -4.03 -5.55 0.74
C PHE A 20 -3.66 -6.05 -0.65
N GLU A 21 -4.19 -7.22 -1.01
CA GLU A 21 -3.86 -7.93 -2.24
C GLU A 21 -5.06 -7.93 -3.17
N HIS A 22 -4.86 -7.47 -4.41
CA HIS A 22 -5.87 -7.61 -5.45
C HIS A 22 -6.00 -9.07 -5.87
N GLN A 23 -7.22 -9.57 -5.95
CA GLN A 23 -7.51 -10.95 -6.32
C GLN A 23 -8.34 -10.94 -7.62
N PRO A 24 -7.69 -10.79 -8.79
CA PRO A 24 -8.38 -10.57 -10.07
C PRO A 24 -9.28 -11.73 -10.51
N ASN A 25 -9.14 -12.91 -9.91
CA ASN A 25 -9.86 -14.13 -10.28
C ASN A 25 -10.72 -14.69 -9.14
N ALA A 26 -10.99 -13.91 -8.10
CA ALA A 26 -11.79 -14.33 -6.95
C ALA A 26 -13.10 -13.52 -6.86
N ASP A 27 -14.13 -14.09 -6.23
CA ASP A 27 -15.37 -13.38 -5.85
C ASP A 27 -15.12 -12.21 -4.89
N CYS A 28 -13.89 -12.11 -4.38
CA CYS A 28 -13.42 -11.14 -3.43
C CYS A 28 -12.33 -10.31 -4.11
N PRO A 29 -12.63 -9.12 -4.66
CA PRO A 29 -11.70 -8.38 -5.53
C PRO A 29 -10.46 -7.87 -4.80
N LEU A 30 -10.55 -7.72 -3.47
CA LEU A 30 -9.45 -7.30 -2.61
C LEU A 30 -9.46 -8.10 -1.30
N ALA A 31 -8.31 -8.66 -0.92
CA ALA A 31 -8.12 -9.34 0.35
C ALA A 31 -7.26 -8.48 1.28
N ARG A 32 -7.73 -8.25 2.51
CA ARG A 32 -6.92 -7.70 3.60
C ARG A 32 -6.42 -8.83 4.48
N VAL A 33 -5.11 -9.03 4.51
CA VAL A 33 -4.47 -10.05 5.35
C VAL A 33 -3.68 -9.38 6.47
N GLU A 34 -3.99 -9.73 7.72
CA GLU A 34 -3.26 -9.27 8.89
C GLU A 34 -2.21 -10.31 9.30
N TYR A 35 -0.99 -9.83 9.52
CA TYR A 35 0.13 -10.61 10.01
C TYR A 35 0.63 -10.09 11.35
N GLU A 36 1.06 -11.00 12.22
CA GLU A 36 1.78 -10.70 13.45
C GLU A 36 3.15 -11.40 13.42
N ARG A 37 4.20 -10.71 13.89
CA ARG A 37 5.53 -11.28 13.97
C ARG A 37 5.67 -12.16 15.23
N ARG A 38 5.89 -13.45 15.03
CA ARG A 38 6.08 -14.47 16.08
C ARG A 38 7.35 -15.25 15.81
N ASP A 39 8.23 -15.36 16.80
CA ASP A 39 9.48 -16.14 16.72
C ASP A 39 10.31 -15.78 15.47
N GLY A 40 10.40 -14.48 15.16
CA GLY A 40 11.11 -13.95 14.00
C GLY A 40 10.35 -13.99 12.67
N HIS A 41 9.23 -14.70 12.59
CA HIS A 41 8.47 -14.96 11.35
C HIS A 41 7.12 -14.24 11.33
N TRP A 42 6.66 -13.85 10.15
CA TRP A 42 5.29 -13.34 9.97
C TRP A 42 4.29 -14.49 9.95
N ARG A 43 3.22 -14.38 10.74
CA ARG A 43 2.12 -15.34 10.79
C ARG A 43 0.80 -14.65 10.51
N VAL A 44 -0.03 -15.23 9.65
CA VAL A 44 -1.38 -14.73 9.39
C VAL A 44 -2.19 -14.87 10.68
N VAL A 45 -2.85 -13.78 11.08
CA VAL A 45 -3.72 -13.72 12.26
C VAL A 45 -5.14 -13.26 11.92
N GLY A 46 -5.36 -12.74 10.71
CA GLY A 46 -6.67 -12.35 10.21
C GLY A 46 -6.69 -12.25 8.69
N CYS A 47 -7.86 -12.48 8.10
CA CYS A 47 -8.10 -12.32 6.67
C CYS A 47 -9.53 -11.83 6.47
N GLU A 48 -9.73 -10.84 5.61
CA GLU A 48 -11.04 -10.27 5.30
C GLU A 48 -11.15 -9.94 3.80
N CYS A 49 -12.34 -10.15 3.24
CA CYS A 49 -12.67 -9.79 1.88
C CYS A 49 -13.28 -8.39 1.83
N LEU A 50 -12.71 -7.54 0.98
CA LEU A 50 -13.10 -6.14 0.83
C LEU A 50 -13.51 -5.85 -0.61
N GLU A 51 -14.47 -4.95 -0.77
CA GLU A 51 -14.87 -4.43 -2.08
C GLU A 51 -13.92 -3.32 -2.55
N ALA A 52 -13.49 -2.45 -1.63
CA ALA A 52 -12.58 -1.33 -1.89
C ALA A 52 -11.83 -0.90 -0.62
N VAL A 53 -10.77 -0.12 -0.79
CA VAL A 53 -10.02 0.54 0.29
C VAL A 53 -9.84 2.02 -0.06
N THR A 54 -9.95 2.88 0.95
CA THR A 54 -9.63 4.31 0.87
C THR A 54 -8.62 4.64 1.95
N LEU A 55 -7.63 5.48 1.62
CA LEU A 55 -6.70 6.05 2.59
C LEU A 55 -7.07 7.51 2.81
N SER A 56 -7.45 7.85 4.03
CA SER A 56 -7.71 9.24 4.41
C SER A 56 -6.50 9.79 5.16
N SER A 57 -6.01 10.96 4.76
CA SER A 57 -5.03 11.71 5.55
C SER A 57 -5.72 12.38 6.74
N ALA A 58 -4.94 12.76 7.77
CA ALA A 58 -5.48 13.43 8.95
C ALA A 58 -6.19 14.75 8.63
N ASP A 59 -5.88 15.36 7.48
CA ASP A 59 -6.49 16.58 6.96
C ASP A 59 -7.84 16.33 6.25
N GLY A 60 -8.31 15.08 6.21
CA GLY A 60 -9.61 14.70 5.64
C GLY A 60 -9.59 14.50 4.12
N GLU A 61 -8.42 14.53 3.48
CA GLU A 61 -8.30 14.20 2.07
C GLU A 61 -8.32 12.68 1.89
N GLU A 62 -9.33 12.19 1.16
CA GLU A 62 -9.53 10.78 0.87
C GLU A 62 -8.88 10.45 -0.48
N VAL A 63 -7.87 9.59 -0.47
CA VAL A 63 -7.23 9.08 -1.68
C VAL A 63 -7.70 7.65 -1.90
N PRO A 64 -8.49 7.37 -2.97
CA PRO A 64 -8.82 6.00 -3.31
C PRO A 64 -7.53 5.26 -3.67
N VAL A 65 -7.30 4.09 -3.06
CA VAL A 65 -6.13 3.28 -3.43
C VAL A 65 -6.45 2.55 -4.72
N THR A 66 -6.09 3.19 -5.83
CA THR A 66 -6.01 2.51 -7.12
C THR A 66 -4.62 1.88 -7.24
N PRO A 67 -4.48 0.71 -7.87
CA PRO A 67 -3.17 0.15 -8.16
C PRO A 67 -2.41 1.11 -9.08
N THR A 68 -1.53 1.93 -8.51
CA THR A 68 -0.61 2.77 -9.29
C THR A 68 0.37 1.86 -10.01
N ASP A 69 0.25 1.78 -11.34
CA ASP A 69 1.35 1.37 -12.19
C ASP A 69 2.48 2.37 -11.96
N ASN A 70 3.64 1.86 -11.55
CA ASN A 70 4.79 2.64 -11.17
C ASN A 70 5.41 3.25 -12.44
N GLN A 71 4.74 4.22 -13.08
CA GLN A 71 5.40 5.09 -14.03
C GLN A 71 6.37 5.95 -13.20
N PRO A 72 7.69 5.87 -13.43
CA PRO A 72 8.60 6.79 -12.76
C PRO A 72 8.10 8.20 -13.07
N ALA A 73 7.92 9.00 -12.01
CA ALA A 73 7.58 10.41 -12.14
C ALA A 73 8.48 10.99 -13.23
N SER A 74 7.89 11.35 -14.37
CA SER A 74 8.58 12.16 -15.36
C SER A 74 9.04 13.39 -14.60
N ARG A 75 10.36 13.47 -14.36
CA ARG A 75 11.01 14.69 -13.87
C ARG A 75 10.42 15.84 -14.68
N PRO A 76 9.95 16.94 -14.06
CA PRO A 76 9.63 18.11 -14.85
C PRO A 76 10.88 18.43 -15.66
N ALA A 77 10.73 18.48 -16.99
CA ALA A 77 11.81 18.87 -17.88
C ALA A 77 12.31 20.22 -17.40
N THR A 78 13.46 20.23 -16.72
CA THR A 78 14.20 21.45 -16.48
C THR A 78 14.72 21.81 -17.85
N THR A 79 14.10 22.80 -18.48
CA THR A 79 14.65 23.44 -19.67
C THR A 79 15.96 24.07 -19.24
N GLU A 80 17.05 23.32 -19.34
CA GLU A 80 18.39 23.89 -19.40
C GLU A 80 18.43 24.64 -20.73
N VAL A 81 18.30 25.97 -20.64
CA VAL A 81 18.57 26.86 -21.76
C VAL A 81 20.09 26.84 -21.89
N GLU A 82 20.61 25.97 -22.76
CA GLU A 82 21.99 26.08 -23.23
C GLU A 82 22.06 27.33 -24.10
N ASP A 83 22.81 28.31 -23.59
CA ASP A 83 23.36 29.45 -24.30
C ASP A 83 24.59 28.93 -25.07
N ASP A 84 24.58 28.93 -26.41
CA ASP A 84 25.80 28.86 -27.22
C ASP A 84 25.58 29.40 -28.66
N ASP A 85 26.38 30.44 -28.96
CA ASP A 85 26.75 31.17 -30.20
C ASP A 85 25.71 32.00 -31.01
#